data_AF-T1SBC8-F1
#
_entry.id   AF-T1SBC8-F1
#
_cell.length_a   1.000
_cell.length_b   1.000
_cell.length_c   1.000
_cell.angle_alpha   90.00
_cell.angle_beta   90.00
_cell.angle_gamma   90.00
#
_symmetry.space_group_name_H-M   'P 1'
#
loop_
_entity.id
_entity.type
_entity.pdbx_description
1 polymer ?
#
loop_
_entity_poly.entity_id
_entity_poly.type
_entity_poly.pdbx_seq_one_letter_code
_entity_poly.pdbx_strand_id
1 'polypeptide(L)'
;FFNNAGQVWNHNFYWESMKKNGGGFPEGKLLDKINEDFGSIDDFYTAFLNAGIGHFGSGWIWLVLSSQKKLKVLCTANGDTPITEYPDTYPLLAMDVWEHA
;
A
#
# COMPACT_ATOMS: atom_id res chain seq x y z
N PHE A 1 15.81 -15.85 5.78
CA PHE A 1 14.70 -15.75 6.74
C PHE A 1 13.80 -14.56 6.45
N PHE A 2 14.36 -13.37 6.28
CA PHE A 2 13.60 -12.14 6.04
C PHE A 2 12.67 -12.20 4.82
N ASN A 3 13.17 -12.60 3.65
CA ASN A 3 12.37 -12.63 2.42
C ASN A 3 11.09 -13.51 2.54
N ASN A 4 11.20 -14.72 3.11
CA ASN A 4 10.04 -15.60 3.24
C ASN A 4 9.06 -15.13 4.33
N ALA A 5 9.59 -14.66 5.46
CA ALA A 5 8.75 -14.12 6.53
C ALA A 5 8.02 -12.84 6.08
N GLY A 6 8.72 -11.97 5.36
CA GLY A 6 8.17 -10.76 4.74
C GLY A 6 7.08 -11.12 3.74
N GLN A 7 7.33 -12.05 2.81
CA GLN A 7 6.29 -12.49 1.86
C GLN A 7 5.05 -13.07 2.56
N VAL A 8 5.20 -13.90 3.59
CA VAL A 8 4.05 -14.42 4.34
C VAL A 8 3.26 -13.29 4.99
N TRP A 9 3.95 -12.32 5.61
CA TRP A 9 3.29 -11.17 6.22
C TRP A 9 2.59 -10.28 5.18
N ASN A 10 3.28 -9.95 4.08
CA ASN A 10 2.77 -9.13 2.99
C ASN A 10 1.49 -9.73 2.39
N HIS A 11 1.49 -11.03 2.08
CA HIS A 11 0.31 -11.71 1.53
C HIS A 11 -0.84 -11.77 2.54
N ASN A 12 -0.58 -12.08 3.80
CA ASN A 12 -1.63 -12.07 4.83
C ASN A 12 -2.31 -10.69 4.90
N PHE A 13 -1.52 -9.62 4.92
CA PHE A 13 -2.02 -8.25 4.93
C PHE A 13 -2.76 -7.88 3.63
N TYR A 14 -2.27 -8.34 2.48
CA TYR A 14 -2.93 -8.16 1.19
C TYR A 14 -4.32 -8.80 1.15
N TRP A 15 -4.45 -10.03 1.64
CA TRP A 15 -5.77 -10.69 1.71
C TRP A 15 -6.71 -10.00 2.68
N GLU A 16 -6.22 -9.51 3.83
CA GLU A 16 -7.00 -8.71 4.78
C GLU A 16 -7.45 -7.36 4.21
N SER A 17 -6.71 -6.84 3.23
CA SER A 17 -7.05 -5.61 2.50
C SER A 17 -8.21 -5.79 1.52
N MET A 18 -8.66 -7.03 1.30
CA MET A 18 -9.71 -7.37 0.34
C MET A 18 -10.90 -8.06 0.99
N LYS A 19 -12.06 -7.93 0.33
CA LYS A 19 -13.27 -8.66 0.70
C LYS A 19 -14.14 -8.89 -0.53
N LYS A 20 -14.98 -9.92 -0.48
CA LYS A 20 -16.06 -10.10 -1.45
C LYS A 20 -16.96 -8.86 -1.43
N ASN A 21 -17.32 -8.34 -2.61
CA ASN A 21 -18.08 -7.09 -2.75
C ASN A 21 -17.38 -5.89 -2.06
N GLY A 22 -16.04 -5.89 -2.06
CA GLY A 22 -15.23 -4.73 -1.69
C GLY A 22 -15.23 -3.66 -2.79
N GLY A 23 -14.30 -2.72 -2.68
CA GLY A 23 -14.27 -1.52 -3.54
C GLY A 23 -15.27 -0.45 -3.09
N GLY A 24 -15.58 0.48 -3.99
CA GLY A 24 -16.29 1.71 -3.66
C GLY A 24 -15.36 2.79 -3.11
N PHE A 25 -15.95 3.86 -2.61
CA PHE A 25 -15.19 4.96 -2.00
C PHE A 25 -14.93 4.65 -0.51
N PRO A 26 -13.72 4.92 0.00
CA PRO A 26 -13.51 5.00 1.44
C PRO A 26 -14.40 6.11 2.01
N GLU A 27 -14.83 5.95 3.26
CA GLU A 27 -15.72 6.90 3.91
C GLU A 27 -15.05 7.52 5.15
N GLY A 28 -15.59 8.66 5.58
CA GLY A 28 -15.17 9.35 6.80
C GLY A 28 -13.68 9.73 6.81
N LYS A 29 -13.04 9.51 7.95
CA LYS A 29 -11.67 10.02 8.23
C LYS A 29 -10.64 9.61 7.19
N LEU A 30 -10.77 8.44 6.57
CA LEU A 30 -9.83 7.99 5.55
C LEU A 30 -9.97 8.82 4.26
N LEU A 31 -11.19 9.07 3.82
CA LEU A 31 -11.45 9.92 2.65
C LEU A 31 -10.98 11.35 2.87
N ASP A 32 -11.28 11.92 4.05
CA ASP A 32 -10.83 13.26 4.41
C ASP A 32 -9.30 13.37 4.35
N LYS A 33 -8.61 12.35 4.88
CA LYS A 33 -7.15 12.29 4.88
C LYS A 33 -6.57 12.12 3.48
N ILE A 34 -7.22 11.31 2.64
CA ILE A 34 -6.84 11.15 1.23
C ILE A 34 -6.94 12.48 0.51
N ASN A 35 -8.05 13.19 0.66
CA ASN A 35 -8.24 14.50 0.03
C ASN A 35 -7.25 15.55 0.58
N GLU A 36 -6.92 15.50 1.87
CA GLU A 36 -5.91 16.39 2.47
C GLU A 36 -4.50 16.13 1.92
N ASP A 37 -4.09 14.86 1.80
CA ASP A 37 -2.70 14.50 1.54
C ASP A 37 -2.41 14.28 0.04
N PHE A 38 -3.41 13.91 -0.76
CA PHE A 38 -3.29 13.70 -2.21
C PHE A 38 -4.06 14.74 -3.05
N GLY A 39 -4.91 15.56 -2.43
CA GLY A 39 -5.77 16.54 -3.13
C GLY A 39 -7.15 15.98 -3.46
N SER A 40 -7.21 14.77 -3.98
CA SER A 40 -8.45 14.04 -4.22
C SER A 40 -8.25 12.53 -4.17
N ILE A 41 -9.33 11.76 -4.10
CA ILE A 41 -9.24 10.31 -4.22
C ILE A 41 -8.80 9.85 -5.62
N ASP A 42 -9.19 10.58 -6.67
CA ASP A 42 -8.75 10.26 -8.03
C ASP A 42 -7.24 10.48 -8.20
N ASP A 43 -6.70 11.52 -7.55
CA ASP A 43 -5.25 11.77 -7.48
C ASP A 43 -4.54 10.66 -6.70
N PHE A 44 -5.12 10.18 -5.60
CA PHE A 44 -4.61 9.01 -4.89
C PHE A 44 -4.61 7.76 -5.77
N TYR A 45 -5.71 7.44 -6.45
CA TYR A 45 -5.79 6.30 -7.37
C TYR A 45 -4.75 6.39 -8.47
N THR A 46 -4.57 7.58 -9.04
CA THR A 46 -3.55 7.85 -10.06
C THR A 46 -2.15 7.63 -9.50
N ALA A 47 -1.85 8.15 -8.31
CA ALA A 47 -0.55 7.97 -7.66
C ALA A 47 -0.27 6.50 -7.33
N PHE A 48 -1.25 5.78 -6.81
CA PHE A 48 -1.13 4.37 -6.43
C PHE A 48 -0.97 3.46 -7.66
N LEU A 49 -1.73 3.71 -8.72
CA LEU A 49 -1.61 3.02 -9.99
C LEU A 49 -0.26 3.28 -10.65
N ASN A 50 0.17 4.54 -10.72
CA ASN A 50 1.45 4.92 -11.31
C ASN A 50 2.64 4.30 -10.55
N ALA A 51 2.54 4.17 -9.22
CA ALA A 51 3.55 3.49 -8.42
C ALA A 51 3.65 1.99 -8.79
N GLY A 52 2.52 1.32 -9.02
CA GLY A 52 2.49 -0.06 -9.50
C GLY A 52 3.06 -0.23 -10.91
N ILE A 53 2.61 0.60 -11.86
CA ILE A 53 3.09 0.58 -13.26
C ILE A 53 4.59 0.89 -13.33
N GLY A 54 5.06 1.84 -12.51
CA GLY A 54 6.45 2.27 -12.47
C GLY A 54 7.39 1.32 -11.72
N HIS A 55 6.85 0.31 -11.01
CA HIS A 55 7.67 -0.64 -10.27
C HIS A 55 8.31 -1.64 -11.23
N PHE A 56 9.64 -1.72 -11.20
CA PHE A 56 10.38 -2.64 -12.07
C PHE A 56 10.68 -3.95 -11.34
N GLY A 57 10.26 -5.06 -11.94
CA GLY A 57 10.41 -6.39 -11.38
C GLY A 57 9.36 -6.69 -10.31
N SER A 58 9.68 -7.59 -9.39
CA SER A 58 8.76 -8.05 -8.36
C SER A 58 8.72 -7.14 -7.13
N GLY A 59 7.56 -6.99 -6.50
CA GLY A 59 7.44 -6.19 -5.28
C GLY A 59 6.01 -5.85 -4.89
N TRP A 60 5.88 -4.80 -4.10
CA TRP A 60 4.63 -4.40 -3.45
C TRP A 60 4.48 -2.90 -3.41
N ILE A 61 3.23 -2.44 -3.55
CA ILE A 61 2.84 -1.03 -3.41
C ILE A 61 1.97 -0.88 -2.17
N TRP A 62 2.24 0.17 -1.40
CA TRP A 62 1.66 0.37 -0.07
C TRP A 62 1.06 1.75 0.07
N LEU A 63 -0.17 1.83 0.58
CA LEU A 63 -0.65 3.03 1.23
C LEU A 63 -0.26 2.94 2.69
N VAL A 64 0.49 3.92 3.19
CA VAL A 64 0.90 3.97 4.60
C VAL A 64 0.49 5.29 5.25
N LEU A 65 0.30 5.26 6.56
CA LEU A 65 0.24 6.45 7.41
C LEU A 65 1.61 6.65 8.07
N SER A 66 2.22 7.82 7.94
CA SER A 66 3.45 8.15 8.66
C SER A 66 3.16 8.53 10.12
N SER A 67 4.19 8.50 10.97
CA SER A 67 4.15 9.04 12.34
C SER A 67 3.69 10.51 12.41
N GLN A 68 3.97 11.29 11.36
CA GLN A 68 3.51 12.68 11.19
C GLN A 68 2.04 12.78 10.74
N LYS A 69 1.31 11.67 10.73
CA LYS A 69 -0.08 11.58 10.29
C LYS A 69 -0.27 12.06 8.86
N LYS A 70 0.66 11.70 7.97
CA LYS A 70 0.55 11.96 6.52
C LYS A 70 0.47 10.64 5.77
N LEU A 71 -0.51 10.53 4.88
CA LEU A 71 -0.61 9.40 3.96
C LEU A 71 0.47 9.48 2.89
N LYS A 72 1.04 8.32 2.52
CA LYS A 72 2.05 8.18 1.49
C LYS A 72 1.84 6.91 0.69
N VAL A 73 2.20 6.95 -0.59
CA VAL A 73 2.40 5.77 -1.42
C VAL A 73 3.88 5.39 -1.38
N LEU A 74 4.19 4.14 -1.05
CA LEU A 74 5.55 3.60 -0.98
C LEU A 74 5.62 2.29 -1.78
N CYS A 75 6.83 1.92 -2.20
CA CYS A 75 7.08 0.66 -2.91
C CYS A 75 8.18 -0.13 -2.19
N THR A 76 8.06 -1.45 -2.16
CA THR A 76 9.14 -2.34 -1.69
C THR A 76 9.45 -3.39 -2.76
N ALA A 77 10.70 -3.81 -2.87
CA ALA A 77 11.11 -4.84 -3.82
C ALA A 77 11.00 -6.23 -3.20
N ASN A 78 10.72 -7.24 -4.02
CA ASN A 78 10.70 -8.65 -3.62
C ASN A 78 9.83 -8.90 -2.37
N GLY A 79 10.40 -9.49 -1.31
CA GLY A 79 9.75 -9.78 -0.03
C GLY A 79 9.95 -8.73 1.06
N ASP A 80 10.45 -7.55 0.71
CA ASP A 80 10.65 -6.47 1.66
C ASP A 80 9.29 -5.88 2.09
N THR A 81 9.26 -5.31 3.30
CA THR A 81 8.01 -4.83 3.93
C THR A 81 8.19 -3.39 4.41
N PRO A 82 7.12 -2.58 4.47
CA PRO A 82 7.21 -1.23 5.01
C PRO A 82 7.55 -1.20 6.50
N ILE A 83 7.30 -2.28 7.26
CA ILE A 83 7.66 -2.36 8.69
C ILE A 83 9.16 -2.17 8.91
N THR A 84 9.96 -2.59 7.94
CA THR A 84 11.42 -2.66 8.05
C THR A 84 12.11 -1.61 7.21
N GLU A 85 11.63 -1.39 5.99
CA GLU A 85 12.21 -0.42 5.06
C GLU A 85 11.80 1.03 5.39
N TYR A 86 10.61 1.18 5.98
CA TYR A 86 10.03 2.48 6.28
C TYR A 86 9.60 2.55 7.75
N PRO A 87 10.58 2.61 8.68
CA PRO A 87 10.29 2.77 10.09
C PRO A 87 9.41 4.00 10.32
N ASP A 88 8.58 3.93 11.35
CA ASP A 88 7.58 4.96 11.69
C ASP A 88 6.47 5.15 10.64
N THR A 89 6.22 4.13 9.83
CA THR A 89 5.04 4.06 8.96
C THR A 89 4.13 2.88 9.32
N TYR A 90 2.84 3.04 9.03
CA TYR A 90 1.80 2.07 9.35
C TYR A 90 1.06 1.72 8.05
N PRO A 91 1.19 0.49 7.52
CA PRO A 91 0.53 0.09 6.28
C PRO A 91 -0.99 0.00 6.47
N LEU A 92 -1.73 0.46 5.46
CA LEU A 92 -3.20 0.52 5.43
C LEU A 92 -3.81 -0.25 4.26
N LEU A 93 -3.08 -0.35 3.15
CA LEU A 93 -3.48 -1.08 1.95
C LEU A 93 -2.22 -1.59 1.25
N ALA A 94 -2.29 -2.79 0.70
CA ALA A 94 -1.23 -3.38 -0.11
C ALA A 94 -1.73 -3.76 -1.50
N MET A 95 -0.83 -3.72 -2.48
CA MET A 95 -1.02 -4.25 -3.82
C MET A 95 0.22 -5.05 -4.20
N ASP A 96 0.01 -6.35 -4.45
CA ASP A 96 1.04 -7.23 -4.97
C ASP A 96 1.25 -6.94 -6.46
N VAL A 97 2.50 -6.69 -6.87
CA VAL A 97 2.88 -6.49 -8.28
C VAL A 97 3.86 -7.56 -8.76
N TRP A 98 3.96 -8.69 -8.05
CA TRP A 98 4.56 -9.89 -8.60
C TRP A 98 3.72 -10.41 -9.77
N GLU A 99 4.37 -10.91 -10.83
CA GLU A 99 3.67 -11.40 -12.05
C GLU A 99 2.71 -12.58 -11.80
N HIS A 100 2.82 -13.24 -10.65
CA HIS A 100 1.97 -14.36 -10.26
C HIS A 100 0.73 -13.96 -9.45
N ALA A 101 0.59 -12.69 -9.10
CA ALA A 101 -0.51 -12.17 -8.29
C ALA A 101 -1.87 -12.28 -8.99
#